data_AF-A0A922LP78-F1
#
_entry.id   AF-A0A922LP78-F1
#
_cell.length_a   1.000
_cell.length_b   1.000
_cell.length_c   1.000
_cell.angle_alpha   90.00
_cell.angle_beta   90.00
_cell.angle_gamma   90.00
#
_symmetry.space_group_name_H-M   'P 1'
#
loop_
_entity.id
_entity.type
_entity.pdbx_description
1 polymer ?
#
loop_
_entity_poly.entity_id
_entity_poly.type
_entity_poly.pdbx_seq_one_letter_code
_entity_poly.pdbx_strand_id
1 'polypeptide(L)'
;MPKADRIKNLHDLLKHHLLRRLKCDVIQDLPKKTEIIVPVDMTLLQRRLYKYILTNNYEELRCGNLINSIMHLQKVCNHPYLMQVGDAIAPRLNPNDETNGPYEPRALVQVSSKLVVLMELLRGLFVDGHRVLIFSRFTMMLDLLEEVLTNARSCCMILIGILSVIYKRFLGLIELVSLGMLLSIGS
;
A
#
# COMPACT_ATOMS: atom_id res chain seq x y z
N MET A 1 31.60 -21.84 21.10
CA MET A 1 30.76 -22.69 20.21
C MET A 1 30.59 -22.02 18.85
N PRO A 2 30.79 -22.75 17.74
CA PRO A 2 30.51 -22.29 16.39
C PRO A 2 29.04 -21.88 16.19
N LYS A 3 28.77 -20.93 15.29
CA LYS A 3 27.41 -20.43 14.98
C LYS A 3 26.47 -21.54 14.51
N ALA A 4 26.98 -22.51 13.75
CA ALA A 4 26.20 -23.63 13.23
C ALA A 4 25.63 -24.54 14.34
N ASP A 5 26.44 -24.82 15.37
CA ASP A 5 26.02 -25.70 16.47
C ASP A 5 25.00 -25.04 17.39
N ARG A 6 25.11 -23.71 17.57
CA ARG A 6 24.10 -22.93 18.28
C ARG A 6 22.74 -22.94 17.58
N ILE A 7 22.73 -22.89 16.25
CA ILE A 7 21.49 -22.94 15.45
C ILE A 7 20.84 -24.33 15.57
N LYS A 8 21.64 -25.40 15.50
CA LYS A 8 21.13 -26.78 15.66
C LYS A 8 20.51 -27.01 17.03
N ASN A 9 21.24 -26.67 18.11
CA ASN A 9 20.71 -26.80 19.47
C ASN A 9 19.41 -26.02 19.68
N LEU A 10 19.31 -24.81 19.10
CA LEU A 10 18.10 -24.00 19.19
C LEU A 10 16.94 -24.61 18.39
N HIS A 11 17.22 -25.13 17.19
CA HIS A 11 16.22 -25.84 16.39
C HIS A 11 15.69 -27.07 17.12
N ASP A 12 16.54 -27.86 17.79
CA ASP A 12 16.10 -29.07 18.51
C ASP A 12 15.23 -28.75 19.73
N LEU A 13 15.57 -27.68 20.47
CA LEU A 13 14.75 -27.16 21.56
C LEU A 13 13.37 -26.66 21.08
N LEU A 14 13.33 -25.98 19.94
CA LEU A 14 12.09 -25.37 19.43
C LEU A 14 11.25 -26.32 18.57
N LYS A 15 11.81 -27.44 18.10
CA LYS A 15 11.17 -28.38 17.16
C LYS A 15 9.81 -28.90 17.63
N HIS A 16 9.63 -29.08 18.94
CA HIS A 16 8.41 -29.62 19.54
C HIS A 16 7.39 -28.53 19.88
N HIS A 17 7.79 -27.25 19.83
CA HIS A 17 6.96 -26.10 20.18
C HIS A 17 6.58 -25.24 18.97
N LEU A 18 7.34 -25.30 17.87
CA LEU A 18 7.12 -24.51 16.66
C LEU A 18 7.02 -25.40 15.42
N LEU A 19 5.93 -25.25 14.68
CA LEU A 19 5.80 -25.84 13.34
C LEU A 19 6.30 -24.84 12.30
N ARG A 20 7.41 -25.18 11.64
CA ARG A 20 7.97 -24.42 10.51
C ARG A 20 8.01 -25.34 9.29
N ARG A 21 7.31 -24.97 8.21
CA ARG A 21 7.35 -25.64 6.90
C ARG A 21 7.60 -24.61 5.81
N LEU A 22 8.35 -24.97 4.78
CA LEU A 22 8.49 -24.13 3.59
C LEU A 22 7.36 -24.45 2.61
N LYS A 23 6.94 -23.48 1.78
CA LYS A 23 5.90 -23.70 0.78
C LYS A 23 6.24 -24.83 -0.19
N CYS A 24 7.53 -24.97 -0.54
CA CYS A 24 8.05 -26.05 -1.38
C CYS A 24 7.93 -27.44 -0.74
N ASP A 25 7.86 -27.53 0.59
CA ASP A 25 7.77 -28.81 1.30
C ASP A 25 6.34 -29.35 1.33
N VAL A 26 5.34 -28.51 1.01
CA VAL A 26 3.91 -28.80 1.21
C VAL A 26 3.11 -28.77 -0.09
N ILE A 27 3.49 -27.93 -1.06
CA ILE A 27 2.73 -27.75 -2.31
C ILE A 27 3.71 -27.80 -3.48
N GLN A 28 3.54 -28.80 -4.35
CA GLN A 28 4.45 -29.05 -5.48
C GLN A 28 4.09 -28.20 -6.72
N ASP A 29 2.81 -27.84 -6.91
CA ASP A 29 2.32 -27.14 -8.12
C ASP A 29 2.00 -25.65 -7.88
N LEU A 30 2.61 -25.00 -6.87
CA LEU A 30 2.38 -23.57 -6.65
C LEU A 30 3.26 -22.73 -7.60
N PRO A 31 2.68 -21.81 -8.40
CA PRO A 31 3.46 -20.89 -9.21
C PRO A 31 4.44 -20.07 -8.36
N LYS A 32 5.63 -19.79 -8.92
CA LYS A 32 6.62 -18.95 -8.23
C LYS A 32 6.07 -17.53 -8.09
N LYS A 33 6.23 -16.95 -6.90
CA LYS A 33 5.92 -15.54 -6.65
C LYS A 33 6.86 -14.66 -7.48
N THR A 34 6.31 -13.79 -8.31
CA THR A 34 7.03 -12.73 -9.02
C THR A 34 6.78 -11.40 -8.34
N GLU A 35 7.83 -10.65 -8.05
CA GLU A 35 7.74 -9.30 -7.46
C GLU A 35 8.24 -8.28 -8.49
N ILE A 36 7.40 -7.31 -8.82
CA ILE A 36 7.72 -6.25 -9.78
C ILE A 36 7.60 -4.92 -9.06
N ILE A 37 8.66 -4.12 -9.11
CA ILE A 37 8.70 -2.76 -8.55
C ILE A 37 8.42 -1.78 -9.69
N VAL A 38 7.32 -1.05 -9.59
CA VAL A 38 6.93 -0.05 -10.58
C VAL A 38 7.40 1.33 -10.10
N PRO A 39 8.43 1.94 -10.72
CA PRO A 39 8.85 3.30 -10.39
C PRO A 39 7.80 4.29 -10.91
N VAL A 40 7.50 5.32 -10.11
CA VAL A 40 6.48 6.31 -10.43
C VAL A 40 6.97 7.71 -10.03
N ASP A 41 6.78 8.68 -10.91
CA ASP A 41 7.11 10.08 -10.65
C ASP A 41 6.02 10.79 -9.83
N MET A 42 6.41 11.74 -8.99
CA MET A 42 5.46 12.55 -8.21
C MET A 42 4.71 13.55 -9.09
N THR A 43 3.40 13.69 -8.86
CA THR A 43 2.57 14.75 -9.46
C THR A 43 3.02 16.14 -9.00
N LEU A 44 2.54 17.19 -9.68
CA LEU A 44 2.84 18.57 -9.32
C LEU A 44 2.44 18.90 -7.88
N LEU A 45 1.25 18.48 -7.46
CA LEU A 45 0.74 18.71 -6.10
C LEU A 45 1.56 17.94 -5.07
N GLN A 46 1.87 16.66 -5.33
CA GLN A 46 2.72 15.86 -4.45
C GLN A 46 4.09 16.50 -4.28
N ARG A 47 4.72 16.94 -5.37
CA ARG A 47 6.03 17.60 -5.33
C ARG A 47 6.01 18.90 -4.53
N ARG A 48 4.94 19.69 -4.66
CA ARG A 48 4.76 20.94 -3.90
C ARG A 48 4.62 20.67 -2.41
N LEU A 49 3.74 19.74 -2.02
CA LEU A 49 3.53 19.37 -0.61
C LEU A 49 4.79 18.71 -0.01
N TYR A 50 5.48 17.88 -0.78
CA TYR A 50 6.72 17.22 -0.36
C TYR A 50 7.80 18.24 -0.02
N LYS A 51 8.01 19.25 -0.89
CA LYS A 51 8.92 20.36 -0.62
C LYS A 51 8.51 21.16 0.62
N TYR A 52 7.21 21.46 0.76
CA TYR A 52 6.69 22.20 1.91
C TYR A 52 6.99 21.51 3.25
N ILE A 53 6.79 20.18 3.32
CA ILE A 53 7.09 19.40 4.54
C ILE A 53 8.58 19.43 4.85
N LEU A 54 9.44 19.27 3.83
CA LEU A 54 10.89 19.28 4.03
C LEU A 54 11.41 20.64 4.52
N THR A 55 10.89 21.74 3.97
CA THR A 55 11.36 23.08 4.32
C THR A 55 10.91 23.50 5.72
N ASN A 56 9.65 23.26 6.08
CA ASN A 56 9.14 23.67 7.41
C ASN A 56 9.69 22.83 8.55
N ASN A 57 10.00 21.55 8.30
CA ASN A 57 10.51 20.65 9.33
C ASN A 57 12.03 20.48 9.25
N TYR A 58 12.74 21.34 8.50
CA TYR A 58 14.18 21.20 8.28
C TYR A 58 14.98 21.23 9.60
N GLU A 59 14.52 22.02 10.58
CA GLU A 59 15.09 22.05 11.92
C GLU A 59 14.85 20.73 12.69
N GLU A 60 13.65 20.13 12.59
CA GLU A 60 13.38 18.80 13.17
C GLU A 60 14.24 17.71 12.54
N LEU A 61 14.52 17.82 11.23
CA LEU A 61 15.40 16.90 10.50
C LEU A 61 16.84 16.96 11.04
N ARG A 62 17.32 18.16 11.40
CA ARG A 62 18.64 18.37 12.01
C ARG A 62 18.73 17.82 13.43
N CYS A 63 17.63 17.94 14.18
CA CYS A 63 17.53 17.45 15.55
C CYS A 63 17.28 15.93 15.66
N GLY A 64 17.11 15.21 14.54
CA GLY A 64 16.92 13.75 14.51
C GLY A 64 15.49 13.27 14.85
N ASN A 65 14.54 14.17 15.07
CA ASN A 65 13.14 13.83 15.32
C ASN A 65 12.37 13.64 14.00
N LEU A 66 12.66 12.53 13.32
CA LEU A 66 12.20 12.28 11.95
C LEU A 66 10.82 11.61 11.86
N ILE A 67 10.29 11.07 12.96
CA ILE A 67 9.16 10.13 12.93
C ILE A 67 7.90 10.78 12.30
N ASN A 68 7.55 11.99 12.73
CA ASN A 68 6.37 12.71 12.21
C ASN A 68 6.58 13.19 10.77
N SER A 69 7.78 13.70 10.48
CA SER A 69 8.16 14.16 9.14
C SER A 69 8.14 13.02 8.11
N ILE A 70 8.72 11.86 8.44
CA ILE A 70 8.68 10.66 7.60
C ILE A 70 7.23 10.22 7.36
N MET A 71 6.38 10.23 8.41
CA MET A 71 4.98 9.87 8.26
C MET A 71 4.23 10.80 7.29
N HIS A 72 4.45 12.11 7.38
CA HIS A 72 3.85 13.08 6.46
C HIS A 72 4.35 12.90 5.03
N LEU A 73 5.65 12.70 4.82
CA LEU A 73 6.22 12.41 3.50
C LEU A 73 5.63 11.12 2.91
N GLN A 74 5.47 10.06 3.72
CA GLN A 74 4.83 8.82 3.29
C GLN A 74 3.37 9.02 2.88
N LYS A 75 2.61 9.86 3.61
CA LYS A 75 1.22 10.20 3.27
C LYS A 75 1.15 10.93 1.92
N VAL A 76 1.94 11.98 1.70
CA VAL A 76 1.95 12.72 0.41
C VAL A 76 2.31 11.83 -0.76
N CYS A 77 3.33 10.97 -0.60
CA CYS A 77 3.74 10.04 -1.64
C CYS A 77 2.67 8.98 -1.94
N ASN A 78 1.73 8.70 -1.04
CA ASN A 78 0.61 7.79 -1.29
C ASN A 78 -0.56 8.53 -1.93
N HIS A 79 -1.01 9.61 -1.30
CA HIS A 79 -2.08 10.44 -1.82
C HIS A 79 -2.11 11.81 -1.11
N PRO A 80 -2.23 12.94 -1.83
CA PRO A 80 -2.33 14.28 -1.22
C PRO A 80 -3.47 14.42 -0.18
N TYR A 81 -4.65 13.85 -0.45
CA TYR A 81 -5.79 13.86 0.49
C TYR A 81 -5.54 13.17 1.84
N LEU A 82 -4.47 12.37 2.00
CA LEU A 82 -4.12 11.80 3.31
C LEU A 82 -3.56 12.85 4.28
N MET A 83 -3.28 14.06 3.79
CA MET A 83 -2.88 15.20 4.59
C MET A 83 -3.97 16.26 4.61
N GLN A 84 -4.23 16.84 5.79
CA GLN A 84 -5.19 17.93 5.96
C GLN A 84 -4.92 19.11 5.00
N VAL A 85 -3.65 19.48 4.83
CA VAL A 85 -3.26 20.56 3.90
C VAL A 85 -3.52 20.16 2.45
N GLY A 86 -3.27 18.91 2.08
CA GLY A 86 -3.54 18.43 0.73
C GLY A 86 -5.05 18.35 0.45
N ASP A 87 -5.81 17.94 1.45
CA ASP A 87 -7.25 17.82 1.44
C ASP A 87 -8.01 19.15 1.33
N ALA A 88 -7.45 20.22 1.91
CA ALA A 88 -7.96 21.58 1.76
C ALA A 88 -7.67 22.19 0.38
N ILE A 89 -6.59 21.77 -0.28
CA ILE A 89 -6.14 22.38 -1.55
C ILE A 89 -6.71 21.65 -2.77
N ALA A 90 -6.84 20.33 -2.71
CA ALA A 90 -7.21 19.57 -3.88
C ALA A 90 -8.72 19.66 -4.18
N PRO A 91 -9.12 19.51 -5.47
CA PRO A 91 -10.49 19.78 -5.89
C PRO A 91 -11.50 18.89 -5.16
N ARG A 92 -12.59 19.51 -4.69
CA ARG A 92 -13.74 18.81 -4.09
C ARG A 92 -14.98 19.15 -4.89
N LEU A 93 -15.94 18.23 -4.91
CA LEU A 93 -17.26 18.52 -5.44
C LEU A 93 -17.97 19.54 -4.55
N ASN A 94 -18.86 20.32 -5.15
CA ASN A 94 -19.62 21.32 -4.42
C ASN A 94 -20.45 20.65 -3.31
N PRO A 95 -20.44 21.16 -2.08
CA PRO A 95 -21.16 20.56 -0.94
C PRO A 95 -22.69 20.55 -1.09
N ASN A 96 -23.23 21.22 -2.12
CA ASN A 96 -24.66 21.28 -2.40
C ASN A 96 -25.16 20.10 -3.24
N ASP A 97 -24.27 19.21 -3.67
CA ASP A 97 -24.58 18.12 -4.58
C ASP A 97 -24.57 16.78 -3.81
N GLU A 98 -25.67 16.49 -3.10
CA GLU A 98 -25.84 15.33 -2.22
C GLU A 98 -25.71 13.97 -2.94
N THR A 99 -25.69 13.98 -4.28
CA THR A 99 -25.63 12.77 -5.11
C THR A 99 -24.21 12.26 -5.36
N ASN A 100 -23.18 13.10 -5.18
CA ASN A 100 -21.80 12.74 -5.48
C ASN A 100 -20.94 12.71 -4.20
N GLY A 101 -19.98 11.80 -4.15
CA GLY A 101 -19.02 11.70 -3.05
C GLY A 101 -18.23 13.00 -2.81
N PRO A 102 -17.52 13.13 -1.67
CA PRO A 102 -16.85 14.38 -1.29
C PRO A 102 -15.64 14.75 -2.16
N TYR A 103 -15.28 13.90 -3.13
CA TYR A 103 -14.10 14.04 -3.99
C TYR A 103 -14.50 14.05 -5.46
N GLU A 104 -13.93 14.95 -6.24
CA GLU A 104 -14.10 14.93 -7.68
C GLU A 104 -13.43 13.66 -8.26
N PRO A 105 -14.16 12.74 -8.93
CA PRO A 105 -13.61 11.42 -9.30
C PRO A 105 -12.36 11.47 -10.17
N ARG A 106 -12.28 12.43 -11.10
CA ARG A 106 -11.10 12.60 -11.97
C ARG A 106 -9.93 13.18 -11.21
N ALA A 107 -10.17 14.21 -10.40
CA ALA A 107 -9.13 14.85 -9.62
C ALA A 107 -8.52 13.87 -8.61
N LEU A 108 -9.37 13.05 -7.96
CA LEU A 108 -8.97 12.01 -7.01
C LEU A 108 -7.91 11.07 -7.60
N VAL A 109 -8.06 10.63 -8.84
CA VAL A 109 -7.03 9.80 -9.50
C VAL A 109 -5.81 10.64 -9.91
N GLN A 110 -6.02 11.80 -10.55
CA GLN A 110 -4.96 12.57 -11.18
C GLN A 110 -3.97 13.21 -10.19
N VAL A 111 -4.39 13.51 -8.96
CA VAL A 111 -3.51 14.13 -7.96
C VAL A 111 -2.51 13.15 -7.35
N SER A 112 -2.73 11.84 -7.46
CA SER A 112 -1.80 10.80 -7.01
C SER A 112 -1.27 9.98 -8.16
N SER A 113 0.04 10.03 -8.36
CA SER A 113 0.69 9.29 -9.44
C SER A 113 0.58 7.77 -9.26
N LYS A 114 0.53 7.30 -8.01
CA LYS A 114 0.29 5.88 -7.71
C LYS A 114 -1.10 5.43 -8.12
N LEU A 115 -2.12 6.26 -7.92
CA LEU A 115 -3.47 5.93 -8.37
C LEU A 115 -3.58 5.93 -9.88
N VAL A 116 -2.94 6.88 -10.57
CA VAL A 116 -2.89 6.91 -12.05
C VAL A 116 -2.35 5.58 -12.59
N VAL A 117 -1.18 5.16 -12.12
CA VAL A 117 -0.54 3.91 -12.56
C VAL A 117 -1.33 2.67 -12.13
N LEU A 118 -1.86 2.66 -10.91
CA LEU A 118 -2.71 1.58 -10.43
C LEU A 118 -3.92 1.37 -11.34
N MET A 119 -4.63 2.46 -11.71
CA MET A 119 -5.81 2.36 -12.57
C MET A 119 -5.48 1.84 -13.96
N GLU A 120 -4.31 2.18 -14.51
CA GLU A 120 -3.82 1.64 -15.78
C GLU A 120 -3.52 0.13 -15.69
N LEU A 121 -2.83 -0.30 -14.63
CA LEU A 121 -2.52 -1.71 -14.39
C LEU A 121 -3.79 -2.54 -14.16
N LEU A 122 -4.71 -2.04 -13.34
CA LEU A 122 -5.97 -2.72 -13.04
C LEU A 122 -6.80 -2.93 -14.32
N ARG A 123 -6.82 -1.95 -15.23
CA ARG A 123 -7.54 -2.07 -16.49
C ARG A 123 -7.04 -3.25 -17.34
N GLY A 124 -5.72 -3.43 -17.44
CA GLY A 124 -5.14 -4.58 -18.14
C GLY A 124 -5.49 -5.91 -17.47
N LEU A 125 -5.26 -5.99 -16.16
CA LEU A 125 -5.49 -7.21 -15.37
C LEU A 125 -6.95 -7.66 -15.38
N PHE A 126 -7.90 -6.73 -15.46
CA PHE A 126 -9.33 -7.05 -15.53
C PHE A 126 -9.76 -7.57 -16.89
N VAL A 127 -9.16 -7.10 -17.98
CA VAL A 127 -9.40 -7.66 -19.32
C VAL A 127 -8.95 -9.12 -19.35
N ASP A 128 -7.85 -9.43 -18.67
CA ASP A 128 -7.30 -10.80 -18.56
C ASP A 128 -8.03 -11.66 -17.52
N GLY A 129 -8.98 -11.09 -16.77
CA GLY A 129 -9.79 -11.81 -15.78
C GLY A 129 -9.07 -12.12 -14.46
N HIS A 130 -7.97 -11.43 -14.14
CA HIS A 130 -7.24 -11.63 -12.90
C HIS A 130 -7.96 -11.04 -11.67
N ARG A 131 -7.76 -11.67 -10.51
CA ARG A 131 -8.22 -11.16 -9.22
C ARG A 131 -7.08 -10.43 -8.52
N VAL A 132 -7.34 -9.20 -8.07
CA VAL A 132 -6.32 -8.33 -7.49
C VAL A 132 -6.59 -8.08 -6.01
N LEU A 133 -5.54 -8.19 -5.20
CA LEU A 133 -5.54 -7.87 -3.78
C LEU A 133 -4.65 -6.65 -3.54
N ILE A 134 -5.21 -5.60 -2.96
CA ILE A 134 -4.50 -4.34 -2.71
C ILE A 134 -4.28 -4.18 -1.21
N PHE A 135 -3.03 -3.91 -0.83
CA PHE A 135 -2.63 -3.64 0.55
C PHE A 135 -2.19 -2.19 0.71
N SER A 136 -2.57 -1.58 1.83
CA SER A 136 -2.04 -0.30 2.29
C SER A 136 -1.84 -0.31 3.79
N ARG A 137 -0.82 0.41 4.26
CA ARG A 137 -0.61 0.66 5.69
C ARG A 137 -1.52 1.75 6.25
N PHE A 138 -2.09 2.59 5.39
CA PHE A 138 -2.98 3.69 5.79
C PHE A 138 -4.42 3.28 5.50
N THR A 139 -5.26 3.20 6.54
CA THR A 139 -6.70 2.89 6.41
C THR A 139 -7.40 3.90 5.53
N MET A 140 -7.14 5.19 5.73
CA MET A 140 -7.69 6.26 4.89
C MET A 140 -7.35 6.11 3.39
N MET A 141 -6.24 5.46 3.04
CA MET A 141 -5.92 5.21 1.62
C MET A 141 -6.83 4.13 1.02
N LEU A 142 -7.26 3.17 1.83
CA LEU A 142 -8.21 2.14 1.41
C LEU A 142 -9.59 2.77 1.18
N ASP A 143 -10.01 3.71 2.03
CA ASP A 143 -11.25 4.46 1.85
C ASP A 143 -11.22 5.27 0.53
N LEU A 144 -10.10 5.92 0.22
CA LEU A 144 -9.92 6.62 -1.08
C LEU A 144 -9.92 5.64 -2.27
N LEU A 145 -9.32 4.46 -2.12
CA LEU A 145 -9.34 3.44 -3.16
C LEU A 145 -10.76 2.92 -3.41
N GLU A 146 -11.54 2.69 -2.36
CA GLU A 146 -12.93 2.28 -2.47
C GLU A 146 -13.75 3.30 -3.26
N GLU A 147 -13.57 4.60 -2.98
CA GLU A 147 -14.22 5.68 -3.72
C GLU A 147 -13.82 5.67 -5.22
N VAL A 148 -12.52 5.56 -5.52
CA VAL A 148 -12.03 5.50 -6.91
C VAL A 148 -12.62 4.32 -7.67
N LEU A 149 -12.65 3.14 -7.04
CA LEU A 149 -13.09 1.90 -7.67
C LEU A 149 -14.60 1.87 -7.87
N THR A 150 -15.36 2.40 -6.91
CA THR A 150 -16.81 2.57 -7.01
C THR A 150 -17.17 3.52 -8.16
N ASN A 151 -16.47 4.65 -8.27
CA ASN A 151 -16.67 5.62 -9.34
C ASN A 151 -16.25 5.09 -10.72
N ALA A 152 -15.24 4.21 -10.78
CA ALA A 152 -14.77 3.62 -12.03
C ALA A 152 -15.75 2.57 -12.61
N ARG A 153 -16.81 2.17 -11.88
CA ARG A 153 -17.80 1.13 -12.30
C ARG A 153 -17.15 -0.17 -12.77
N SER A 154 -15.95 -0.48 -12.30
CA SER A 154 -15.23 -1.70 -12.66
C SER A 154 -15.83 -2.87 -11.88
N CYS A 155 -16.54 -3.76 -12.55
CA CYS A 155 -17.25 -4.94 -12.03
C CYS A 155 -16.36 -6.03 -11.38
N CYS A 156 -15.16 -5.71 -10.90
CA CYS A 156 -14.18 -6.69 -10.47
C CYS A 156 -14.13 -6.83 -8.95
N MET A 157 -13.99 -8.08 -8.48
CA MET A 157 -13.87 -8.42 -7.06
C MET A 157 -12.48 -8.04 -6.54
N ILE A 158 -12.31 -6.75 -6.22
CA ILE A 158 -11.11 -6.23 -5.57
C ILE A 158 -11.28 -6.42 -4.07
N LEU A 159 -10.43 -7.23 -3.44
CA LEU A 159 -10.37 -7.27 -2.00
C LEU A 159 -9.44 -6.15 -1.51
N ILE A 160 -9.99 -5.28 -0.67
CA ILE A 160 -9.28 -4.22 0.02
C ILE A 160 -8.95 -4.75 1.42
N GLY A 161 -7.66 -4.97 1.70
CA GLY A 161 -7.21 -5.59 2.94
C GLY A 161 -6.40 -4.64 3.81
N ILE A 162 -6.89 -4.33 5.03
CA ILE A 162 -6.02 -3.89 6.12
C ILE A 162 -5.34 -5.16 6.67
N LEU A 163 -4.03 -5.12 6.92
CA LEU A 163 -3.32 -6.24 7.57
C LEU A 163 -4.06 -6.74 8.84
N SER A 164 -4.73 -5.84 9.57
CA SER A 164 -5.49 -6.16 10.79
C SER A 164 -6.66 -7.13 10.61
N VAL A 165 -7.31 -7.19 9.43
CA VAL A 165 -8.47 -8.07 9.17
C VAL A 165 -8.05 -9.45 8.66
N ILE A 166 -6.91 -9.55 7.99
CA ILE A 166 -6.41 -10.81 7.41
C ILE A 166 -5.70 -11.69 8.46
N TYR A 167 -5.28 -11.11 9.59
CA TYR A 167 -4.60 -11.82 10.69
C TYR A 167 -5.41 -12.96 11.30
N LYS A 168 -6.75 -13.00 11.16
CA LYS A 168 -7.58 -14.04 11.80
C LYS A 168 -7.86 -15.28 10.95
N ARG A 169 -7.46 -15.34 9.68
CA ARG A 169 -7.73 -16.53 8.83
C ARG A 169 -6.58 -17.02 7.96
N PHE A 170 -5.49 -16.27 7.85
CA PHE A 170 -4.29 -16.68 7.12
C PHE A 170 -3.04 -16.50 7.99
N LEU A 171 -2.91 -17.34 9.02
CA LEU A 171 -1.68 -17.46 9.79
C LEU A 171 -0.69 -18.32 8.99
N GLY A 172 0.28 -17.69 8.33
CA GLY A 172 1.43 -18.37 7.75
C GLY A 172 1.93 -17.69 6.48
N LEU A 173 3.07 -17.01 6.60
CA LEU A 173 3.76 -16.20 5.59
C LEU A 173 3.20 -14.78 5.42
N ILE A 174 3.91 -13.79 5.98
CA ILE A 174 4.68 -12.80 5.21
C ILE A 174 5.43 -11.94 6.25
N GLU A 175 6.70 -12.29 6.49
CA GLU A 175 7.71 -11.27 6.77
C GLU A 175 8.02 -10.63 5.42
N LEU A 176 7.77 -9.32 5.27
CA LEU A 176 8.64 -8.36 4.55
C LEU A 176 7.97 -6.98 4.53
N VAL A 177 8.34 -6.20 5.53
CA VAL A 177 8.80 -4.80 5.43
C VAL A 177 8.30 -4.04 4.19
N SER A 178 7.16 -3.38 4.36
CA SER A 178 6.98 -1.94 4.20
C SER A 178 8.08 -1.17 3.41
N LEU A 179 7.97 -1.11 2.08
CA LEU A 179 8.13 0.11 1.27
C LEU A 179 7.80 -0.23 -0.20
N GLY A 180 6.75 0.36 -0.75
CA GLY A 180 6.35 0.16 -2.14
C GLY A 180 5.03 -0.61 -2.26
N MET A 181 4.12 -0.10 -3.09
CA MET A 181 2.93 -0.84 -3.50
C MET A 181 3.39 -2.09 -4.25
N LEU A 182 3.48 -3.21 -3.55
CA LEU A 182 3.61 -4.54 -4.15
C LEU A 182 2.21 -4.95 -4.61
N LEU A 183 1.93 -4.74 -5.90
CA LEU A 183 0.86 -5.45 -6.60
C LEU A 183 1.30 -6.91 -6.72
N SER A 184 0.79 -7.76 -5.82
CA SER A 184 0.92 -9.21 -5.97
C SER A 184 -0.16 -9.68 -6.95
N ILE A 185 0.19 -9.78 -8.23
CA ILE A 185 -0.68 -10.38 -9.25
C ILE A 185 -0.62 -11.89 -9.04
N GLY A 186 -1.70 -12.46 -8.52
CA GLY A 186 -1.93 -13.90 -8.57
C GLY A 186 -2.56 -14.23 -9.90
N SER A 187 -1.84 -14.96 -10.74
CA SER A 187 -2.37 -15.61 -11.94
C SER A 187 -3.47 -16.61 -11.58
#